data_AF-A0A966W7Y0-F1
#
_entry.id   AF-A0A966W7Y0-F1
#
_cell.length_a   1.000
_cell.length_b   1.000
_cell.length_c   1.000
_cell.angle_alpha   90.00
_cell.angle_beta   90.00
_cell.angle_gamma   90.00
#
_symmetry.space_group_name_H-M   'P 1'
#
loop_
_entity.id
_entity.type
_entity.pdbx_description
1 polymer ?
#
loop_
_entity_poly.entity_id
_entity_poly.type
_entity_poly.pdbx_seq_one_letter_code
_entity_poly.pdbx_strand_id
1 'polypeptide(L)'
;EAEELLRSYPADGCVLMGGCDKTTPAQLMGAASADVPAIMVTSGPMLNGRYEGQDLGACTDCRRYWTEYRAGTVTKETMSQLEDNLTRSEGHCMVMGTASTMAACAEALGMMLPGGASIPAPDSRRLRFAAASGRQAVRLAREGIRPSQIMTPAAFENAIRVLHALGGSTNAVVHLPAIAGRLGIKLPLDLFDSLSRTTPWLANLRPSGRYQMEQFFEAGGVPVLMKELEGLLHGDALTVTGLTVGENLSMVEPVGNREAASQRRVREVISSREEPLDAEGGLAIVRGTLAPDGAVIKTVAASSHLQKHRGRALVFSSPAEMQAAADDLELDVTPDDILVLQNAGPVGAPGMPEIGNLPIPRKLLRQGVRDMVRISDARMSGTAFGTIILHVAPESAIGGPLAAVRTGDIIELDVEARRLDLMVEPAEIARRLAERVVAPPPFRRGYGKLFVEHVMQAPDGCDFDFLLGDPDDAISAARMGRDLRT
;
A
#
# COMPACT_ATOMS: atom_id res chain seq x y z
N GLU A 1 2.19 -21.33 -2.77
CA GLU A 1 3.16 -21.94 -1.82
C GLU A 1 2.63 -21.92 -0.38
N ALA A 2 2.45 -20.75 0.24
CA ALA A 2 1.98 -20.66 1.63
C ALA A 2 0.68 -21.47 1.89
N GLU A 3 -0.32 -21.34 1.02
CA GLU A 3 -1.55 -22.14 1.05
C GLU A 3 -1.26 -23.66 1.08
N GLU A 4 -0.53 -24.16 0.09
CA GLU A 4 -0.26 -25.59 -0.06
C GLU A 4 0.58 -26.17 1.08
N LEU A 5 1.54 -25.40 1.63
CA LEU A 5 2.31 -25.81 2.81
C LEU A 5 1.42 -25.94 4.05
N LEU A 6 0.53 -24.98 4.28
CA LEU A 6 -0.43 -25.02 5.39
C LEU A 6 -1.42 -26.17 5.25
N ARG A 7 -1.87 -26.44 4.01
CA ARG A 7 -2.86 -27.47 3.70
C ARG A 7 -2.28 -28.89 3.76
N SER A 8 -1.07 -29.09 3.26
CA SER A 8 -0.50 -30.42 3.01
C SER A 8 0.25 -31.01 4.21
N TYR A 9 0.82 -30.18 5.08
CA TYR A 9 1.53 -30.66 6.26
C TYR A 9 0.58 -30.79 7.48
N PRO A 10 0.87 -31.68 8.43
CA PRO A 10 0.04 -31.89 9.62
C PRO A 10 0.27 -30.78 10.67
N ALA A 11 0.06 -29.53 10.27
CA ALA A 11 0.02 -28.38 11.16
C ALA A 11 -1.42 -28.16 11.65
N ASP A 12 -1.60 -27.96 12.95
CA ASP A 12 -2.89 -27.60 13.57
C ASP A 12 -3.03 -26.08 13.79
N GLY A 13 -1.91 -25.36 13.68
CA GLY A 13 -1.86 -23.90 13.67
C GLY A 13 -0.53 -23.39 13.15
N CYS A 14 -0.49 -22.13 12.71
CA CYS A 14 0.70 -21.54 12.11
C CYS A 14 1.03 -20.14 12.66
N VAL A 15 2.32 -19.85 12.78
CA VAL A 15 2.83 -18.49 12.95
C VAL A 15 3.40 -18.03 11.61
N LEU A 16 2.77 -17.04 10.99
CA LEU A 16 3.16 -16.45 9.73
C LEU A 16 4.25 -15.40 9.99
N MET A 17 5.51 -15.73 9.71
CA MET A 17 6.63 -14.82 9.90
C MET A 17 6.95 -14.07 8.62
N GLY A 18 6.62 -12.79 8.58
CA GLY A 18 6.86 -11.90 7.44
C GLY A 18 7.62 -10.65 7.85
N GLY A 19 7.72 -9.68 6.94
CA GLY A 19 8.34 -8.38 7.22
C GLY A 19 8.38 -7.48 6.01
N CYS A 20 9.11 -7.90 4.96
CA CYS A 20 9.22 -7.11 3.74
C CYS A 20 7.87 -7.02 2.99
N ASP A 21 7.68 -5.94 2.23
CA ASP A 21 6.43 -5.50 1.59
C ASP A 21 5.41 -6.60 1.23
N LYS A 22 5.82 -7.56 0.40
CA LYS A 22 4.91 -8.54 -0.22
C LYS A 22 4.72 -9.82 0.61
N THR A 23 5.54 -10.03 1.65
CA THR A 23 5.48 -11.24 2.49
C THR A 23 4.19 -11.31 3.30
N THR A 24 3.80 -10.20 3.93
CA THR A 24 2.57 -10.10 4.73
C THR A 24 1.31 -10.43 3.93
N PRO A 25 1.01 -9.77 2.79
CA PRO A 25 -0.18 -10.13 2.02
C PRO A 25 -0.11 -11.55 1.46
N ALA A 26 1.04 -12.00 0.94
CA ALA A 26 1.16 -13.36 0.39
C ALA A 26 0.89 -14.46 1.45
N GLN A 27 1.37 -14.26 2.68
CA GLN A 27 1.14 -15.18 3.79
C GLN A 27 -0.32 -15.14 4.28
N LEU A 28 -0.92 -13.94 4.35
CA LEU A 28 -2.34 -13.80 4.71
C LEU A 28 -3.26 -14.41 3.65
N MET A 29 -2.97 -14.23 2.35
CA MET A 29 -3.68 -14.89 1.25
C MET A 29 -3.61 -16.42 1.37
N GLY A 30 -2.40 -16.95 1.64
CA GLY A 30 -2.21 -18.39 1.84
C GLY A 30 -2.95 -18.93 3.06
N ALA A 31 -2.91 -18.21 4.19
CA ALA A 31 -3.61 -18.59 5.41
C ALA A 31 -5.13 -18.50 5.26
N ALA A 32 -5.65 -17.48 4.57
CA ALA A 32 -7.06 -17.34 4.23
C ALA A 32 -7.57 -18.54 3.41
N SER A 33 -6.80 -18.96 2.41
CA SER A 33 -7.17 -20.05 1.50
C SER A 33 -7.04 -21.45 2.14
N ALA A 34 -6.09 -21.62 3.07
CA ALA A 34 -5.93 -22.86 3.83
C ALA A 34 -6.92 -22.97 4.99
N ASP A 35 -7.35 -21.83 5.54
CA ASP A 35 -8.23 -21.67 6.71
C ASP A 35 -7.82 -22.51 7.94
N VAL A 36 -6.51 -22.68 8.13
CA VAL A 36 -5.93 -23.28 9.35
C VAL A 36 -5.68 -22.16 10.37
N PRO A 37 -5.91 -22.37 11.68
CA PRO A 37 -5.61 -21.36 12.71
C PRO A 37 -4.25 -20.71 12.53
N ALA A 38 -4.21 -19.39 12.37
CA ALA A 38 -2.98 -18.68 12.01
C ALA A 38 -2.88 -17.33 12.71
N ILE A 39 -1.65 -16.91 12.97
CA ILE A 39 -1.32 -15.60 13.53
C ILE A 39 -0.11 -14.99 12.82
N MET A 40 -0.18 -13.70 12.52
CA MET A 40 0.87 -12.94 11.86
C MET A 40 1.89 -12.39 12.86
N VAL A 41 3.17 -12.51 12.52
CA VAL A 41 4.30 -11.85 13.19
C VAL A 41 5.16 -11.19 12.12
N THR A 42 5.28 -9.87 12.18
CA THR A 42 6.21 -9.12 11.31
C THR A 42 7.57 -8.94 11.98
N SER A 43 8.62 -8.79 11.17
CA SER A 43 9.98 -8.51 11.63
C SER A 43 10.07 -7.20 12.42
N GLY A 44 9.26 -6.21 12.05
CA GLY A 44 9.33 -4.84 12.54
C GLY A 44 10.21 -3.93 11.67
N PRO A 45 10.04 -2.60 11.81
CA PRO A 45 10.82 -1.60 11.08
C PRO A 45 12.26 -1.52 11.56
N MET A 46 13.14 -1.06 10.68
CA MET A 46 14.47 -0.59 11.05
C MET A 46 14.38 0.60 12.02
N LEU A 47 15.49 0.89 12.68
CA LEU A 47 15.69 2.16 13.36
C LEU A 47 15.96 3.27 12.32
N ASN A 48 15.61 4.52 12.64
CA ASN A 48 15.74 5.71 11.80
C ASN A 48 17.19 5.96 11.37
N GLY A 49 17.49 6.11 10.08
CA GLY A 49 18.82 6.55 9.65
C GLY A 49 19.16 7.93 10.21
N ARG A 50 20.45 8.26 10.35
CA ARG A 50 20.87 9.54 10.95
C ARG A 50 22.01 10.15 10.14
N TYR A 51 21.83 11.37 9.66
CA TYR A 51 22.89 12.12 8.96
C TYR A 51 22.85 13.59 9.37
N GLU A 52 23.98 14.11 9.84
CA GLU A 52 24.14 15.51 10.30
C GLU A 52 23.04 15.98 11.28
N GLY A 53 22.65 15.10 12.21
CA GLY A 53 21.61 15.39 13.20
C GLY A 53 20.17 15.32 12.68
N GLN A 54 19.96 14.96 11.42
CA GLN A 54 18.65 14.76 10.80
C GLN A 54 18.29 13.27 10.69
N ASP A 55 16.99 12.96 10.81
CA ASP A 55 16.46 11.63 10.52
C ASP A 55 16.42 11.37 9.00
N LEU A 56 16.93 10.22 8.58
CA LEU A 56 16.82 9.65 7.24
C LEU A 56 15.83 8.49 7.23
N GLY A 57 14.93 8.48 6.27
CA GLY A 57 13.92 7.46 6.06
C GLY A 57 14.22 6.68 4.79
N ALA A 58 14.22 5.34 4.91
CA ALA A 58 14.45 4.44 3.80
C ALA A 58 13.51 4.75 2.63
N CYS A 59 14.10 4.81 1.43
CA CYS A 59 13.46 5.10 0.15
C CYS A 59 12.87 6.53 0.01
N THR A 60 12.20 7.09 1.01
CA THR A 60 11.69 8.48 0.97
C THR A 60 12.83 9.47 0.78
N ASP A 61 13.84 9.42 1.66
CA ASP A 61 14.99 10.31 1.57
C ASP A 61 15.91 9.94 0.42
N CYS A 62 16.09 8.65 0.11
CA CYS A 62 16.84 8.22 -1.07
C CYS A 62 16.31 8.87 -2.34
N ARG A 63 14.99 8.92 -2.51
CA ARG A 63 14.34 9.53 -3.68
C ARG A 63 14.46 11.05 -3.67
N ARG A 64 14.29 11.68 -2.51
CA ARG A 64 14.49 13.13 -2.35
C ARG A 64 15.92 13.52 -2.72
N TYR A 65 16.92 12.88 -2.11
CA TYR A 65 18.33 13.16 -2.39
C TYR A 65 18.75 12.76 -3.80
N TRP A 66 18.19 11.68 -4.37
CA TRP A 66 18.39 11.36 -5.79
C TRP A 66 17.85 12.46 -6.71
N THR A 67 16.69 13.03 -6.37
CA THR A 67 16.11 14.16 -7.11
C THR A 67 17.01 15.40 -7.02
N GLU A 68 17.52 15.72 -5.83
CA GLU A 68 18.48 16.82 -5.63
C GLU A 68 19.83 16.56 -6.33
N TYR A 69 20.32 15.33 -6.32
CA TYR A 69 21.53 14.95 -7.06
C TYR A 69 21.34 15.16 -8.57
N ARG A 70 20.20 14.77 -9.13
CA ARG A 70 19.86 15.03 -10.54
C ARG A 70 19.72 16.53 -10.84
N ALA A 71 19.18 17.30 -9.90
CA ALA A 71 19.11 18.76 -9.96
C ALA A 71 20.49 19.42 -9.91
N GLY A 72 21.50 18.74 -9.36
CA GLY A 72 22.86 19.25 -9.17
C GLY A 72 23.06 20.02 -7.86
N THR A 73 22.13 19.89 -6.92
CA THR A 73 22.16 20.56 -5.60
C THR A 73 22.80 19.68 -4.51
N VAL A 74 23.00 18.39 -4.79
CA VAL A 74 23.68 17.43 -3.90
C VAL A 74 24.84 16.79 -4.66
N THR A 75 25.98 16.60 -3.99
CA THR A 75 27.18 16.01 -4.59
C THR A 75 27.17 14.48 -4.51
N LYS A 76 28.06 13.84 -5.26
CA LYS A 76 28.24 12.38 -5.22
C LYS A 76 28.76 11.93 -3.86
N GLU A 77 29.62 12.73 -3.23
CA GLU A 77 30.19 12.47 -1.91
C GLU A 77 29.09 12.50 -0.84
N THR A 78 28.20 13.49 -0.87
CA THR A 78 27.03 13.55 0.00
C THR A 78 26.12 12.34 -0.23
N MET A 79 25.86 11.95 -1.49
CA MET A 79 25.07 10.74 -1.78
C MET A 79 25.68 9.48 -1.16
N SER A 80 27.01 9.31 -1.24
CA SER A 80 27.70 8.18 -0.62
C SER A 80 27.56 8.18 0.90
N GLN A 81 27.70 9.34 1.55
CA GLN A 81 27.52 9.44 3.00
C GLN A 81 26.08 9.14 3.42
N LEU A 82 25.09 9.57 2.63
CA LEU A 82 23.69 9.26 2.90
C LEU A 82 23.43 7.75 2.81
N GLU A 83 24.03 7.07 1.83
CA GLU A 83 23.93 5.61 1.66
C GLU A 83 24.45 4.88 2.91
N ASP A 84 25.66 5.25 3.39
CA ASP A 84 26.28 4.64 4.58
C ASP A 84 25.47 4.83 5.87
N ASN A 85 24.65 5.89 5.95
CA ASN A 85 23.92 6.27 7.16
C ASN A 85 22.42 5.95 7.13
N LEU A 86 21.90 5.45 6.00
CA LEU A 86 20.49 5.22 5.80
C LEU A 86 19.97 3.99 6.57
N THR A 87 20.60 2.83 6.35
CA THR A 87 20.13 1.53 6.88
C THR A 87 21.08 1.04 7.97
N ARG A 88 20.76 1.38 9.23
CA ARG A 88 21.65 1.14 10.39
C ARG A 88 21.20 0.04 11.36
N SER A 89 20.21 -0.77 10.99
CA SER A 89 19.77 -1.94 11.77
C SER A 89 19.06 -2.96 10.88
N GLU A 90 18.81 -4.17 11.38
CA GLU A 90 17.83 -5.06 10.76
C GLU A 90 16.40 -4.47 10.80
N GLY A 91 15.51 -5.01 9.96
CA GLY A 91 14.10 -4.63 9.87
C GLY A 91 13.67 -4.29 8.44
N HIS A 92 12.38 -3.98 8.26
CA HIS A 92 11.86 -3.42 7.01
C HIS A 92 11.94 -1.88 7.00
N CYS A 93 11.53 -1.23 5.91
CA CYS A 93 11.54 0.24 5.81
C CYS A 93 10.88 0.90 7.04
N MET A 94 11.54 1.91 7.63
CA MET A 94 11.14 2.59 8.87
C MET A 94 10.20 3.79 8.68
N VAL A 95 9.68 3.97 7.47
CA VAL A 95 8.64 4.96 7.15
C VAL A 95 7.29 4.25 6.99
N MET A 96 6.21 5.00 6.76
CA MET A 96 4.90 4.46 6.42
C MET A 96 4.84 3.98 4.96
N GLY A 97 5.77 3.08 4.61
CA GLY A 97 5.81 2.34 3.35
C GLY A 97 4.92 1.09 3.39
N THR A 98 4.98 0.27 2.33
CA THR A 98 4.10 -0.90 2.19
C THR A 98 4.27 -1.91 3.33
N ALA A 99 5.50 -2.23 3.75
CA ALA A 99 5.74 -3.12 4.88
C ALA A 99 5.02 -2.66 6.17
N SER A 100 5.23 -1.42 6.60
CA SER A 100 4.59 -0.85 7.80
C SER A 100 3.08 -0.73 7.64
N THR A 101 2.60 -0.34 6.46
CA THR A 101 1.16 -0.28 6.15
C THR A 101 0.51 -1.66 6.26
N MET A 102 1.10 -2.69 5.64
CA MET A 102 0.53 -4.04 5.67
C MET A 102 0.65 -4.69 7.06
N ALA A 103 1.70 -4.38 7.83
CA ALA A 103 1.79 -4.80 9.22
C ALA A 103 0.64 -4.20 10.06
N ALA A 104 0.37 -2.91 9.91
CA ALA A 104 -0.71 -2.24 10.61
C ALA A 104 -2.10 -2.71 10.14
N CYS A 105 -2.28 -2.98 8.84
CA CYS A 105 -3.50 -3.57 8.31
C CYS A 105 -3.71 -4.99 8.85
N ALA A 106 -2.66 -5.80 8.98
CA ALA A 106 -2.76 -7.14 9.58
C ALA A 106 -3.18 -7.09 11.07
N GLU A 107 -2.69 -6.10 11.82
CA GLU A 107 -3.14 -5.85 13.20
C GLU A 107 -4.60 -5.38 13.26
N ALA A 108 -4.99 -4.44 12.38
CA ALA A 108 -6.36 -3.93 12.30
C ALA A 108 -7.39 -4.98 11.83
N LEU A 109 -6.98 -5.89 10.95
CA LEU A 109 -7.75 -7.09 10.57
C LEU A 109 -7.95 -8.05 11.75
N GLY A 110 -7.19 -7.89 12.83
CA GLY A 110 -7.20 -8.79 13.97
C GLY A 110 -6.33 -10.04 13.77
N MET A 111 -5.44 -10.08 12.77
CA MET A 111 -4.56 -11.23 12.50
C MET A 111 -3.21 -11.18 13.23
N MET A 112 -2.98 -10.14 14.03
CA MET A 112 -1.75 -9.93 14.81
C MET A 112 -2.12 -9.54 16.24
N LEU A 113 -1.31 -9.92 17.24
CA LEU A 113 -1.48 -9.43 18.60
C LEU A 113 -1.34 -7.88 18.64
N PRO A 114 -2.13 -7.16 19.47
CA PRO A 114 -2.06 -5.71 19.55
C PRO A 114 -0.65 -5.19 19.87
N GLY A 115 -0.26 -4.12 19.17
CA GLY A 115 1.04 -3.45 19.26
C GLY A 115 2.13 -4.09 18.41
N GLY A 116 1.87 -5.24 17.78
CA GLY A 116 2.87 -5.99 17.03
C GLY A 116 3.39 -5.29 15.78
N ALA A 117 2.59 -4.44 15.14
CA ALA A 117 2.96 -3.84 13.85
C ALA A 117 4.06 -2.77 13.97
N SER A 118 4.17 -2.12 15.13
CA SER A 118 5.04 -0.95 15.30
C SER A 118 6.39 -1.24 15.97
N ILE A 119 6.55 -2.36 16.70
CA ILE A 119 7.78 -2.66 17.45
C ILE A 119 9.02 -2.71 16.51
N PRO A 120 10.05 -1.87 16.67
CA PRO A 120 11.26 -1.96 15.87
C PRO A 120 11.89 -3.35 15.94
N ALA A 121 12.48 -3.81 14.82
CA ALA A 121 13.09 -5.14 14.73
C ALA A 121 14.15 -5.41 15.83
N PRO A 122 15.09 -4.48 16.14
CA PRO A 122 16.09 -4.71 17.18
C PRO A 122 15.58 -4.48 18.61
N ASP A 123 14.32 -4.07 18.81
CA ASP A 123 13.79 -3.86 20.16
C ASP A 123 13.58 -5.20 20.89
N SER A 124 14.03 -5.31 22.15
CA SER A 124 13.86 -6.51 22.97
C SER A 124 12.40 -7.01 23.08
N ARG A 125 11.42 -6.11 22.95
CA ARG A 125 9.99 -6.43 22.94
C ARG A 125 9.58 -7.21 21.71
N ARG A 126 10.30 -7.13 20.57
CA ARG A 126 10.02 -7.91 19.35
C ARG A 126 10.18 -9.41 19.61
N LEU A 127 11.23 -9.81 20.32
CA LEU A 127 11.44 -11.22 20.72
C LEU A 127 10.38 -11.70 21.72
N ARG A 128 10.00 -10.85 22.68
CA ARG A 128 8.92 -11.16 23.63
C ARG A 128 7.57 -11.31 22.91
N PHE A 129 7.30 -10.46 21.93
CA PHE A 129 6.12 -10.48 21.08
C PHE A 129 6.05 -11.77 20.24
N ALA A 130 7.17 -12.18 19.63
CA ALA A 130 7.24 -13.44 18.88
C ALA A 130 6.94 -14.65 19.79
N ALA A 131 7.53 -14.69 20.98
CA ALA A 131 7.23 -15.75 21.96
C ALA A 131 5.77 -15.74 22.44
N ALA A 132 5.16 -14.56 22.63
CA ALA A 132 3.75 -14.43 22.96
C ALA A 132 2.84 -14.92 21.83
N SER A 133 3.19 -14.60 20.58
CA SER A 133 2.47 -15.05 19.39
C SER A 133 2.53 -16.56 19.22
N GLY A 134 3.66 -17.20 19.55
CA GLY A 134 3.77 -18.66 19.57
C GLY A 134 2.84 -19.31 20.61
N ARG A 135 2.74 -18.73 21.81
CA ARG A 135 1.77 -19.19 22.83
C ARG A 135 0.33 -19.00 22.34
N GLN A 136 0.04 -17.86 21.70
CA GLN A 136 -1.29 -17.57 21.17
C GLN A 136 -1.66 -18.51 20.01
N ALA A 137 -0.73 -18.86 19.13
CA ALA A 137 -0.97 -19.82 18.04
C ALA A 137 -1.46 -21.18 18.57
N VAL A 138 -0.88 -21.67 19.67
CA VAL A 138 -1.32 -22.91 20.32
C VAL A 138 -2.74 -22.77 20.87
N ARG A 139 -3.10 -21.59 21.41
CA ARG A 139 -4.46 -21.32 21.88
C ARG A 139 -5.46 -21.30 20.72
N LEU A 140 -5.14 -20.59 19.64
CA LEU A 140 -5.98 -20.53 18.42
C LEU A 140 -6.22 -21.93 17.85
N ALA A 141 -5.18 -22.78 17.79
CA ALA A 141 -5.30 -24.16 17.33
C ALA A 141 -6.23 -25.00 18.23
N ARG A 142 -6.19 -24.81 19.55
CA ARG A 142 -7.06 -25.53 20.51
C ARG A 142 -8.50 -25.05 20.46
N GLU A 143 -8.71 -23.75 20.31
CA GLU A 143 -10.03 -23.12 20.27
C GLU A 143 -10.66 -23.17 18.87
N GLY A 144 -9.88 -23.56 17.85
CA GLY A 144 -10.35 -23.65 16.47
C GLY A 144 -10.67 -22.29 15.85
N ILE A 145 -9.98 -21.22 16.28
CA ILE A 145 -10.17 -19.86 15.73
C ILE A 145 -9.36 -19.74 14.43
N ARG A 146 -10.07 -19.57 13.32
CA ARG A 146 -9.53 -19.60 11.95
C ARG A 146 -9.52 -18.22 11.28
N PRO A 147 -8.68 -18.02 10.26
CA PRO A 147 -8.65 -16.78 9.48
C PRO A 147 -10.02 -16.35 8.95
N SER A 148 -10.87 -17.27 8.46
CA SER A 148 -12.23 -16.97 7.97
C SER A 148 -13.17 -16.37 9.02
N GLN A 149 -12.94 -16.64 10.31
CA GLN A 149 -13.73 -16.09 11.42
C GLN A 149 -13.26 -14.70 11.84
N ILE A 150 -12.01 -14.35 11.54
CA ILE A 150 -11.39 -13.06 11.90
C ILE A 150 -11.51 -12.07 10.73
N MET A 151 -11.11 -12.47 9.53
CA MET A 151 -11.05 -11.63 8.32
C MET A 151 -12.42 -11.52 7.64
N THR A 152 -13.39 -10.99 8.39
CA THR A 152 -14.74 -10.70 7.93
C THR A 152 -14.79 -9.37 7.15
N PRO A 153 -15.87 -9.07 6.40
CA PRO A 153 -16.03 -7.76 5.75
C PRO A 153 -15.85 -6.58 6.72
N ALA A 154 -16.35 -6.70 7.95
CA ALA A 154 -16.18 -5.69 9.02
C ALA A 154 -14.71 -5.50 9.42
N ALA A 155 -13.92 -6.59 9.49
CA ALA A 155 -12.48 -6.50 9.76
C ALA A 155 -11.72 -5.82 8.61
N PHE A 156 -12.10 -6.08 7.35
CA PHE A 156 -11.52 -5.39 6.21
C PHE A 156 -11.85 -3.90 6.20
N GLU A 157 -13.08 -3.50 6.54
CA GLU A 157 -13.42 -2.09 6.72
C GLU A 157 -12.56 -1.42 7.82
N ASN A 158 -12.34 -2.10 8.95
CA ASN A 158 -11.42 -1.62 9.99
C ASN A 158 -10.00 -1.42 9.44
N ALA A 159 -9.49 -2.38 8.67
CA ALA A 159 -8.17 -2.28 8.05
C ALA A 159 -8.07 -1.13 7.05
N ILE A 160 -9.12 -0.87 6.27
CA ILE A 160 -9.19 0.27 5.34
C ILE A 160 -9.23 1.60 6.10
N ARG A 161 -9.98 1.71 7.20
CA ARG A 161 -9.95 2.90 8.06
C ARG A 161 -8.56 3.14 8.64
N VAL A 162 -7.90 2.10 9.13
CA VAL A 162 -6.52 2.21 9.62
C VAL A 162 -5.55 2.61 8.51
N LEU A 163 -5.68 2.07 7.29
CA LEU A 163 -4.92 2.49 6.12
C LEU A 163 -5.03 4.00 5.88
N HIS A 164 -6.25 4.55 5.92
CA HIS A 164 -6.52 5.97 5.71
C HIS A 164 -5.98 6.85 6.85
N ALA A 165 -6.21 6.44 8.09
CA ALA A 165 -5.72 7.17 9.27
C ALA A 165 -4.20 7.19 9.38
N LEU A 166 -3.51 6.21 8.79
CA LEU A 166 -2.06 6.18 8.67
C LEU A 166 -1.52 7.05 7.52
N GLY A 167 -2.35 7.37 6.53
CA GLY A 167 -1.86 7.84 5.23
C GLY A 167 -0.93 6.78 4.60
N GLY A 168 -1.38 5.52 4.58
CA GLY A 168 -0.56 4.37 4.22
C GLY A 168 -0.18 4.28 2.73
N SER A 169 0.42 3.15 2.37
CA SER A 169 0.83 2.82 1.01
C SER A 169 -0.36 2.55 0.10
N THR A 170 -0.34 3.07 -1.13
CA THR A 170 -1.34 2.76 -2.18
C THR A 170 -1.37 1.28 -2.52
N ASN A 171 -0.26 0.56 -2.34
CA ASN A 171 -0.20 -0.90 -2.56
C ASN A 171 -1.18 -1.68 -1.67
N ALA A 172 -1.63 -1.13 -0.53
CA ALA A 172 -2.66 -1.75 0.29
C ALA A 172 -4.02 -1.85 -0.42
N VAL A 173 -4.29 -0.95 -1.39
CA VAL A 173 -5.48 -0.98 -2.26
C VAL A 173 -5.45 -2.16 -3.23
N VAL A 174 -4.28 -2.75 -3.48
CA VAL A 174 -4.13 -4.01 -4.23
C VAL A 174 -4.12 -5.21 -3.27
N HIS A 175 -3.40 -5.09 -2.15
CA HIS A 175 -3.21 -6.21 -1.23
C HIS A 175 -4.45 -6.60 -0.43
N LEU A 176 -5.27 -5.64 0.03
CA LEU A 176 -6.47 -5.96 0.80
C LEU A 176 -7.53 -6.68 -0.05
N PRO A 177 -7.85 -6.25 -1.29
CA PRO A 177 -8.73 -7.01 -2.17
C PRO A 177 -8.20 -8.42 -2.47
N ALA A 178 -6.89 -8.59 -2.67
CA ALA A 178 -6.29 -9.91 -2.89
C ALA A 178 -6.48 -10.85 -1.68
N ILE A 179 -6.27 -10.35 -0.46
CA ILE A 179 -6.49 -11.15 0.77
C ILE A 179 -7.99 -11.48 0.92
N ALA A 180 -8.87 -10.50 0.71
CA ALA A 180 -10.33 -10.68 0.82
C ALA A 180 -10.87 -11.67 -0.23
N GLY A 181 -10.35 -11.61 -1.45
CA GLY A 181 -10.73 -12.50 -2.55
C GLY A 181 -10.47 -13.98 -2.26
N ARG A 182 -9.47 -14.30 -1.42
CA ARG A 182 -9.23 -15.68 -0.94
C ARG A 182 -10.34 -16.24 -0.07
N LEU A 183 -11.17 -15.38 0.51
CA LEU A 183 -12.35 -15.75 1.30
C LEU A 183 -13.65 -15.52 0.53
N GLY A 184 -13.58 -15.26 -0.79
CA GLY A 184 -14.75 -14.91 -1.60
C GLY A 184 -15.34 -13.52 -1.28
N ILE A 185 -14.63 -12.69 -0.52
CA ILE A 185 -15.09 -11.34 -0.13
C ILE A 185 -14.65 -10.33 -1.19
N LYS A 186 -15.61 -9.58 -1.74
CA LYS A 186 -15.32 -8.48 -2.67
C LYS A 186 -15.09 -7.18 -1.91
N LEU A 187 -13.99 -6.49 -2.21
CA LEU A 187 -13.68 -5.15 -1.70
C LEU A 187 -13.61 -4.16 -2.86
N PRO A 188 -14.75 -3.57 -3.27
CA PRO A 188 -14.76 -2.62 -4.39
C PRO A 188 -13.96 -1.36 -4.03
N LEU A 189 -13.32 -0.74 -5.03
CA LEU A 189 -12.56 0.51 -4.82
C LEU A 189 -13.42 1.64 -4.23
N ASP A 190 -14.73 1.66 -4.51
CA ASP A 190 -15.65 2.66 -3.96
C ASP A 190 -15.77 2.56 -2.43
N LEU A 191 -15.54 1.38 -1.86
CA LEU A 191 -15.45 1.21 -0.39
C LEU A 191 -14.23 1.94 0.17
N PHE A 192 -13.09 1.90 -0.53
CA PHE A 192 -11.90 2.65 -0.11
C PHE A 192 -12.17 4.17 -0.14
N ASP A 193 -12.82 4.69 -1.18
CA ASP A 193 -13.11 6.12 -1.25
C ASP A 193 -14.12 6.58 -0.20
N SER A 194 -15.23 5.86 -0.03
CA SER A 194 -16.26 6.20 0.94
C SER A 194 -15.75 6.17 2.39
N LEU A 195 -14.90 5.20 2.73
CA LEU A 195 -14.23 5.16 4.04
C LEU A 195 -13.19 6.26 4.18
N SER A 196 -12.49 6.65 3.12
CA SER A 196 -11.53 7.77 3.16
C SER A 196 -12.21 9.07 3.58
N ARG A 197 -13.35 9.39 2.98
CA ARG A 197 -14.12 10.62 3.25
C ARG A 197 -14.60 10.76 4.69
N THR A 198 -14.67 9.66 5.43
CA THR A 198 -15.19 9.64 6.81
C THR A 198 -14.14 9.25 7.84
N THR A 199 -12.88 9.11 7.42
CA THR A 199 -11.78 8.70 8.30
C THR A 199 -10.70 9.78 8.29
N PRO A 200 -10.43 10.46 9.41
CA PRO A 200 -9.41 11.48 9.46
C PRO A 200 -8.01 10.88 9.30
N TRP A 201 -7.08 11.65 8.73
CA TRP A 201 -5.67 11.29 8.72
C TRP A 201 -5.01 11.70 10.05
N LEU A 202 -4.49 10.72 10.79
CA LEU A 202 -4.03 10.91 12.17
C LEU A 202 -2.51 10.78 12.36
N ALA A 203 -1.85 9.91 11.59
CA ALA A 203 -0.45 9.57 11.80
C ALA A 203 0.51 10.49 11.05
N ASN A 204 1.34 11.23 11.79
CA ASN A 204 2.31 12.18 11.27
C ASN A 204 3.62 11.50 10.84
N LEU A 205 3.53 10.61 9.86
CA LEU A 205 4.65 9.75 9.45
C LEU A 205 5.07 9.99 8.00
N ARG A 206 6.39 9.95 7.75
CA ARG A 206 6.93 9.96 6.39
C ARG A 206 6.33 8.81 5.56
N PRO A 207 6.09 9.01 4.25
CA PRO A 207 6.53 10.15 3.44
C PRO A 207 5.66 11.42 3.51
N SER A 208 4.47 11.35 4.14
CA SER A 208 3.51 12.46 4.13
C SER A 208 3.66 13.41 5.31
N GLY A 209 4.09 12.88 6.46
CA GLY A 209 4.35 13.62 7.68
C GLY A 209 5.84 13.73 8.02
N ARG A 210 6.11 14.00 9.30
CA ARG A 210 7.44 14.34 9.81
C ARG A 210 8.20 13.15 10.40
N TYR A 211 7.53 12.31 11.17
CA TYR A 211 8.16 11.29 12.03
C TYR A 211 8.28 9.93 11.32
N GLN A 212 8.85 8.94 12.01
CA GLN A 212 9.09 7.59 11.50
C GLN A 212 8.57 6.54 12.49
N MET A 213 8.72 5.27 12.14
CA MET A 213 8.11 4.17 12.89
C MET A 213 8.67 4.01 14.32
N GLU A 214 9.91 4.42 14.62
CA GLU A 214 10.41 4.46 16.00
C GLU A 214 9.52 5.35 16.87
N GLN A 215 9.28 6.59 16.43
CA GLN A 215 8.42 7.52 17.18
C GLN A 215 6.96 7.07 17.20
N PHE A 216 6.47 6.44 16.13
CA PHE A 216 5.13 5.87 16.10
C PHE A 216 4.96 4.80 17.17
N PHE A 217 5.95 3.91 17.32
CA PHE A 217 5.96 2.89 18.35
C PHE A 217 5.99 3.50 19.76
N GLU A 218 6.87 4.48 19.99
CA GLU A 218 6.95 5.18 21.28
C GLU A 218 5.66 5.92 21.64
N ALA A 219 4.94 6.44 20.64
CA ALA A 219 3.63 7.08 20.84
C ALA A 219 2.53 6.06 21.23
N GLY A 220 2.77 4.77 21.02
CA GLY A 220 1.86 3.66 21.33
C GLY A 220 1.33 2.92 20.11
N GLY A 221 1.78 3.29 18.91
CA GLY A 221 1.58 2.55 17.67
C GLY A 221 0.12 2.40 17.23
N VAL A 222 -0.15 1.29 16.53
CA VAL A 222 -1.46 0.96 15.97
C VAL A 222 -2.56 0.90 17.04
N PRO A 223 -2.35 0.36 18.26
CA PRO A 223 -3.39 0.35 19.29
C PRO A 223 -3.87 1.76 19.68
N VAL A 224 -2.96 2.73 19.84
CA VAL A 224 -3.34 4.12 20.16
C VAL A 224 -4.04 4.77 18.97
N LEU A 225 -3.56 4.55 17.75
CA LEU A 225 -4.24 5.05 16.55
C LEU A 225 -5.67 4.51 16.43
N MET A 226 -5.86 3.19 16.60
CA MET A 226 -7.18 2.55 16.56
C MET A 226 -8.08 3.03 17.70
N LYS A 227 -7.51 3.35 18.88
CA LYS A 227 -8.25 3.95 19.99
C LYS A 227 -8.80 5.34 19.65
N GLU A 228 -8.07 6.16 18.89
CA GLU A 228 -8.57 7.46 18.40
C GLU A 228 -9.65 7.31 17.31
N LEU A 229 -9.67 6.18 16.61
CA LEU A 229 -10.70 5.82 15.64
C LEU A 229 -11.91 5.11 16.29
N GLU A 230 -11.95 4.98 17.61
CA GLU A 230 -13.06 4.36 18.32
C GLU A 230 -14.39 5.03 17.92
N GLY A 231 -15.42 4.21 17.69
CA GLY A 231 -16.70 4.65 17.13
C GLY A 231 -16.77 4.75 15.60
N LEU A 232 -15.64 4.70 14.88
CA LEU A 232 -15.61 4.46 13.43
C LEU A 232 -15.31 2.99 13.09
N LEU A 233 -14.67 2.28 14.01
CA LEU A 233 -14.32 0.87 13.86
C LEU A 233 -15.47 -0.06 14.28
N HIS A 234 -15.60 -1.18 13.60
CA HIS A 234 -16.44 -2.32 13.98
C HIS A 234 -15.84 -3.00 15.22
N GLY A 235 -16.35 -2.63 16.39
CA GLY A 235 -15.85 -3.09 17.68
C GLY A 235 -16.04 -4.59 17.92
N ASP A 236 -17.10 -5.20 17.37
CA ASP A 236 -17.43 -6.62 17.60
C ASP A 236 -16.61 -7.59 16.75
N ALA A 237 -15.74 -7.09 15.87
CA ALA A 237 -14.88 -7.95 15.03
C ALA A 237 -13.93 -8.78 15.91
N LEU A 238 -13.88 -10.09 15.70
CA LEU A 238 -13.00 -11.02 16.42
C LEU A 238 -11.54 -10.80 16.03
N THR A 239 -10.60 -11.02 16.96
CA THR A 239 -9.16 -11.01 16.67
C THR A 239 -8.46 -12.29 17.14
N VAL A 240 -7.19 -12.45 16.77
CA VAL A 240 -6.32 -13.54 17.22
C VAL A 240 -6.11 -13.57 18.74
N THR A 241 -6.53 -12.56 19.51
CA THR A 241 -6.49 -12.65 20.98
C THR A 241 -7.59 -13.55 21.53
N GLY A 242 -8.62 -13.86 20.73
CA GLY A 242 -9.87 -14.47 21.16
C GLY A 242 -10.88 -13.45 21.71
N LEU A 243 -10.53 -12.17 21.68
CA LEU A 243 -11.40 -11.05 22.06
C LEU A 243 -11.78 -10.23 20.82
N THR A 244 -12.81 -9.41 20.98
CA THR A 244 -13.23 -8.44 19.97
C THR A 244 -12.26 -7.26 19.87
N VAL A 245 -12.30 -6.50 18.77
CA VAL A 245 -11.53 -5.26 18.60
C VAL A 245 -11.85 -4.29 19.75
N GLY A 246 -13.12 -4.11 20.10
CA GLY A 246 -13.56 -3.22 21.18
C GLY A 246 -13.02 -3.62 22.55
N GLU A 247 -13.02 -4.91 22.88
CA GLU A 247 -12.42 -5.42 24.13
C GLU A 247 -10.90 -5.17 24.16
N ASN A 248 -10.21 -5.41 23.04
CA ASN A 248 -8.78 -5.12 22.94
C ASN A 248 -8.49 -3.61 23.11
N LEU A 249 -9.31 -2.74 22.52
CA LEU A 249 -9.19 -1.29 22.65
C LEU A 249 -9.59 -0.76 24.03
N SER A 250 -10.41 -1.48 24.79
CA SER A 250 -10.73 -1.11 26.18
C SER A 250 -9.52 -1.20 27.12
N MET A 251 -8.53 -2.03 26.76
CA MET A 251 -7.29 -2.21 27.51
C MET A 251 -6.20 -1.18 27.12
N VAL A 252 -6.42 -0.40 26.07
CA VAL A 252 -5.47 0.64 25.64
C VAL A 252 -5.72 1.89 26.47
N GLU A 253 -4.70 2.34 27.20
CA GLU A 253 -4.75 3.58 27.99
C GLU A 253 -5.04 4.78 27.08
N PRO A 254 -6.14 5.53 27.31
CA PRO A 254 -6.44 6.74 26.56
C PRO A 254 -5.33 7.79 26.71
N VAL A 255 -4.98 8.47 25.61
CA VAL A 255 -3.91 9.47 25.62
C VAL A 255 -4.16 10.57 26.65
N GLY A 256 -5.42 11.00 26.83
CA GLY A 256 -5.81 12.03 27.79
C GLY A 256 -5.55 11.69 29.27
N ASN A 257 -5.30 10.42 29.60
CA ASN A 257 -4.98 9.98 30.96
C ASN A 257 -3.47 9.99 31.27
N ARG A 258 -2.61 10.16 30.24
CA ARG A 258 -1.15 10.19 30.41
C ARG A 258 -0.69 11.52 31.03
N GLU A 259 0.54 11.59 31.52
CA GLU A 259 1.12 12.87 31.95
C GLU A 259 1.22 13.87 30.79
N ALA A 260 1.01 15.17 31.05
CA ALA A 260 0.93 16.21 30.02
C ALA A 260 2.12 16.24 29.04
N ALA A 261 3.35 15.97 29.51
CA ALA A 261 4.52 15.90 28.65
C ALA A 261 4.49 14.68 27.72
N SER A 262 3.98 13.55 28.19
CA SER A 262 3.77 12.34 27.40
C SER A 262 2.65 12.56 26.37
N GLN A 263 1.54 13.19 26.78
CA GLN A 263 0.44 13.54 25.87
C GLN A 263 0.93 14.35 24.68
N ARG A 264 1.71 15.42 24.90
CA ARG A 264 2.24 16.25 23.81
C ARG A 264 3.08 15.44 22.83
N ARG A 265 4.00 14.61 23.32
CA ARG A 265 4.85 13.77 22.45
C ARG A 265 4.04 12.78 21.63
N VAL A 266 2.99 12.18 22.21
CA VAL A 266 2.09 11.29 21.48
C VAL A 266 1.34 12.08 20.41
N ARG A 267 0.76 13.24 20.74
CA ARG A 267 -0.05 14.06 19.83
C ARG A 267 0.73 14.62 18.65
N GLU A 268 2.03 14.84 18.79
CA GLU A 268 2.90 15.21 17.66
C GLU A 268 2.97 14.12 16.58
N VAL A 269 2.86 12.84 16.97
CA VAL A 269 3.03 11.68 16.10
C VAL A 269 1.68 11.06 15.71
N ILE A 270 0.74 11.02 16.63
CA ILE A 270 -0.63 10.50 16.48
C ILE A 270 -1.59 11.59 16.97
N SER A 271 -2.12 12.36 16.02
CA SER A 271 -3.12 13.40 16.29
C SER A 271 -4.44 12.81 16.79
N SER A 272 -5.28 13.63 17.40
CA SER A 272 -6.61 13.20 17.85
C SER A 272 -7.60 13.24 16.70
N ARG A 273 -8.72 12.53 16.85
CA ARG A 273 -9.85 12.65 15.92
C ARG A 273 -10.45 14.05 15.87
N GLU A 274 -10.37 14.81 16.95
CA GLU A 274 -10.91 16.18 17.06
C GLU A 274 -10.00 17.22 16.39
N GLU A 275 -8.69 16.99 16.41
CA GLU A 275 -7.67 17.84 15.79
C GLU A 275 -6.78 17.01 14.85
N PRO A 276 -7.35 16.46 13.76
CA PRO A 276 -6.61 15.59 12.85
C PRO A 276 -5.66 16.40 11.95
N LEU A 277 -4.72 15.70 11.30
CA LEU A 277 -3.84 16.33 10.29
C LEU A 277 -4.63 16.74 9.05
N ASP A 278 -5.61 15.92 8.66
CA ASP A 278 -6.61 16.20 7.64
C ASP A 278 -7.93 15.53 8.02
N ALA A 279 -9.05 16.13 7.64
CA ALA A 279 -10.39 15.60 7.92
C ALA A 279 -10.74 14.38 7.03
N GLU A 280 -10.13 14.28 5.85
CA GLU A 280 -10.24 13.10 4.98
C GLU A 280 -9.00 12.20 5.06
N GLY A 281 -9.19 10.95 4.70
CA GLY A 281 -8.15 9.92 4.71
C GLY A 281 -7.03 10.20 3.71
N GLY A 282 -5.90 9.52 3.89
CA GLY A 282 -4.70 9.82 3.09
C GLY A 282 -4.73 9.39 1.61
N LEU A 283 -5.78 8.71 1.15
CA LEU A 283 -5.90 8.20 -0.22
C LEU A 283 -7.26 8.58 -0.82
N ALA A 284 -7.31 8.76 -2.14
CA ALA A 284 -8.55 8.94 -2.88
C ALA A 284 -8.58 8.03 -4.11
N ILE A 285 -9.79 7.60 -4.49
CA ILE A 285 -10.01 6.87 -5.74
C ILE A 285 -10.60 7.82 -6.77
N VAL A 286 -9.90 8.02 -7.89
CA VAL A 286 -10.37 8.85 -9.00
C VAL A 286 -10.89 7.96 -10.13
N ARG A 287 -11.93 8.42 -10.81
CA ARG A 287 -12.54 7.75 -11.97
C ARG A 287 -12.76 8.73 -13.10
N GLY A 288 -12.98 8.22 -14.30
CA GLY A 288 -13.37 9.04 -15.43
C GLY A 288 -13.04 8.35 -16.73
N THR A 289 -13.06 9.11 -17.81
CA THR A 289 -12.79 8.59 -19.16
C THR A 289 -11.40 7.95 -19.30
N LEU A 290 -10.42 8.37 -18.49
CA LEU A 290 -9.06 7.79 -18.51
C LEU A 290 -8.91 6.54 -17.63
N ALA A 291 -9.68 6.43 -16.55
CA ALA A 291 -9.63 5.33 -15.57
C ALA A 291 -11.06 4.88 -15.21
N PRO A 292 -11.76 4.16 -16.11
CA PRO A 292 -13.15 3.78 -15.88
C PRO A 292 -13.30 2.80 -14.70
N ASP A 293 -12.35 1.88 -14.53
CA ASP A 293 -12.36 0.93 -13.41
C ASP A 293 -11.67 1.49 -12.16
N GLY A 294 -11.09 2.69 -12.28
CA GLY A 294 -10.57 3.50 -11.19
C GLY A 294 -9.04 3.60 -11.21
N ALA A 295 -8.54 4.58 -10.45
CA ALA A 295 -7.14 4.79 -10.17
C ALA A 295 -6.99 5.36 -8.75
N VAL A 296 -5.81 5.21 -8.14
CA VAL A 296 -5.55 5.68 -6.78
C VAL A 296 -4.56 6.83 -6.77
N ILE A 297 -4.80 7.82 -5.91
CA ILE A 297 -3.86 8.89 -5.56
C ILE A 297 -3.68 8.94 -4.04
N LYS A 298 -2.44 9.18 -3.60
CA LYS A 298 -2.13 9.46 -2.19
C LYS A 298 -2.19 10.98 -1.95
N THR A 299 -3.36 11.46 -1.54
CA THR A 299 -3.68 12.90 -1.42
C THR A 299 -2.77 13.63 -0.44
N VAL A 300 -2.48 13.01 0.70
CA VAL A 300 -1.61 13.59 1.75
C VAL A 300 -0.13 13.63 1.39
N ALA A 301 0.26 13.02 0.27
CA ALA A 301 1.61 13.15 -0.28
C ALA A 301 1.65 14.04 -1.54
N ALA A 302 0.51 14.52 -2.02
CA ALA A 302 0.38 15.34 -3.22
C ALA A 302 0.47 16.83 -2.90
N SER A 303 0.99 17.61 -3.84
CA SER A 303 1.01 19.07 -3.71
C SER A 303 -0.41 19.62 -3.88
N SER A 304 -0.91 20.41 -2.93
CA SER A 304 -2.29 20.93 -2.93
C SER A 304 -2.68 21.66 -4.22
N HIS A 305 -1.77 22.46 -4.78
CA HIS A 305 -1.99 23.20 -6.02
C HIS A 305 -2.08 22.33 -7.29
N LEU A 306 -1.67 21.05 -7.23
CA LEU A 306 -1.77 20.10 -8.35
C LEU A 306 -2.94 19.11 -8.20
N GLN A 307 -3.69 19.17 -7.10
CA GLN A 307 -4.85 18.28 -6.90
C GLN A 307 -6.04 18.63 -7.80
N LYS A 308 -6.04 19.82 -8.39
CA LYS A 308 -6.93 20.20 -9.49
C LYS A 308 -6.06 20.77 -10.60
N HIS A 309 -5.81 19.96 -11.62
CA HIS A 309 -4.82 20.26 -12.64
C HIS A 309 -5.32 19.87 -14.02
N ARG A 310 -5.04 20.71 -15.02
CA ARG A 310 -5.37 20.45 -16.41
C ARG A 310 -4.13 20.74 -17.25
N GLY A 311 -3.59 19.71 -17.87
CA GLY A 311 -2.29 19.78 -18.52
C GLY A 311 -2.20 18.94 -19.78
N ARG A 312 -1.18 19.23 -20.59
CA ARG A 312 -0.85 18.46 -21.79
C ARG A 312 -0.11 17.18 -21.38
N ALA A 313 -0.51 16.05 -21.96
CA ALA A 313 0.13 14.77 -21.74
C ALA A 313 1.49 14.71 -22.44
N LEU A 314 2.51 14.22 -21.73
CA LEU A 314 3.78 13.75 -22.28
C LEU A 314 3.87 12.25 -22.02
N VAL A 315 3.74 11.45 -23.08
CA VAL A 315 3.54 10.00 -23.00
C VAL A 315 4.85 9.25 -23.23
N PHE A 316 5.08 8.25 -22.41
CA PHE A 316 6.15 7.27 -22.55
C PHE A 316 5.56 5.87 -22.67
N SER A 317 5.97 5.14 -23.69
CA SER A 317 5.50 3.77 -23.95
C SER A 317 6.28 2.70 -23.19
N SER A 318 7.47 3.06 -22.67
CA SER A 318 8.34 2.16 -21.93
C SER A 318 9.19 2.88 -20.88
N PRO A 319 9.71 2.17 -19.86
CA PRO A 319 10.62 2.76 -18.88
C PRO A 319 11.93 3.29 -19.50
N ALA A 320 12.40 2.67 -20.59
CA ALA A 320 13.61 3.11 -21.28
C ALA A 320 13.42 4.46 -21.97
N GLU A 321 12.27 4.64 -22.65
CA GLU A 321 11.90 5.91 -23.28
C GLU A 321 11.74 7.02 -22.23
N MET A 322 11.05 6.73 -21.12
CA MET A 322 10.89 7.63 -19.98
C MET A 322 12.25 8.08 -19.41
N GLN A 323 13.19 7.15 -19.20
CA GLN A 323 14.51 7.49 -18.66
C GLN A 323 15.31 8.36 -19.63
N ALA A 324 15.28 8.04 -20.93
CA ALA A 324 15.96 8.83 -21.95
C ALA A 324 15.42 10.27 -22.00
N ALA A 325 14.09 10.43 -21.98
CA ALA A 325 13.45 11.74 -21.95
C ALA A 325 13.74 12.50 -20.65
N ALA A 326 13.76 11.82 -19.51
CA ALA A 326 13.99 12.47 -18.22
C ALA A 326 15.38 13.12 -18.11
N ASP A 327 16.37 12.66 -18.88
CA ASP A 327 17.73 13.21 -18.90
C ASP A 327 18.00 14.17 -20.08
N ASP A 328 17.07 14.29 -21.03
CA ASP A 328 17.13 15.23 -22.14
C ASP A 328 16.85 16.68 -21.66
N LEU A 329 17.80 17.58 -21.93
CA LEU A 329 17.69 19.00 -21.56
C LEU A 329 16.89 19.83 -22.57
N GLU A 330 16.76 19.32 -23.79
CA GLU A 330 16.00 19.95 -24.88
C GLU A 330 14.56 19.44 -24.95
N LEU A 331 14.17 18.52 -24.06
CA LEU A 331 12.81 18.01 -23.95
C LEU A 331 11.79 19.16 -23.89
N ASP A 332 10.80 19.09 -24.78
CA ASP A 332 9.63 19.98 -24.81
C ASP A 332 8.68 19.62 -23.66
N VAL A 333 9.01 20.14 -22.48
CA VAL A 333 8.26 19.92 -21.25
C VAL A 333 8.24 21.17 -20.38
N THR A 334 7.10 21.42 -19.77
CA THR A 334 6.81 22.51 -18.84
C THR A 334 6.34 21.93 -17.50
N PRO A 335 6.36 22.72 -16.40
CA PRO A 335 5.85 22.26 -15.10
C PRO A 335 4.37 21.87 -15.10
N ASP A 336 3.58 22.40 -16.05
CA ASP A 336 2.15 22.15 -16.17
C ASP A 336 1.81 20.90 -17.00
N ASP A 337 2.80 20.29 -17.66
CA ASP A 337 2.59 19.05 -18.39
C ASP A 337 2.34 17.86 -17.43
N ILE A 338 1.64 16.85 -17.94
CA ILE A 338 1.30 15.62 -17.22
C ILE A 338 2.14 14.50 -17.80
N LEU A 339 3.01 13.89 -16.99
CA LEU A 339 3.81 12.76 -17.43
C LEU A 339 2.98 11.48 -17.38
N VAL A 340 2.96 10.71 -18.46
CA VAL A 340 2.16 9.49 -18.58
C VAL A 340 3.06 8.32 -18.95
N LEU A 341 3.03 7.24 -18.17
CA LEU A 341 3.71 5.98 -18.50
C LEU A 341 2.67 4.91 -18.80
N GLN A 342 2.76 4.34 -20.00
CA GLN A 342 1.98 3.18 -20.44
C GLN A 342 2.77 1.88 -20.26
N ASN A 343 2.08 0.76 -20.43
CA ASN A 343 2.58 -0.61 -20.40
C ASN A 343 3.32 -0.97 -19.11
N ALA A 344 2.92 -0.38 -17.98
CA ALA A 344 3.55 -0.59 -16.68
C ALA A 344 2.65 -1.34 -15.69
N GLY A 345 1.50 -1.83 -16.16
CA GLY A 345 0.53 -2.63 -15.40
C GLY A 345 0.92 -4.09 -15.16
N PRO A 346 0.00 -4.89 -14.59
CA PRO A 346 0.20 -6.32 -14.33
C PRO A 346 0.62 -7.10 -15.58
N VAL A 347 -0.06 -6.96 -16.70
CA VAL A 347 0.23 -7.66 -17.94
C VAL A 347 1.33 -6.95 -18.74
N GLY A 348 1.31 -5.61 -18.78
CA GLY A 348 2.20 -4.82 -19.64
C GLY A 348 3.68 -4.94 -19.28
N ALA A 349 4.01 -4.82 -18.00
CA ALA A 349 5.40 -4.71 -17.56
C ALA A 349 6.21 -6.03 -17.62
N PRO A 350 5.65 -7.22 -17.32
CA PRO A 350 4.59 -7.63 -16.39
C PRO A 350 4.92 -7.45 -14.89
N GLY A 351 3.97 -7.77 -14.00
CA GLY A 351 4.16 -7.76 -12.54
C GLY A 351 3.90 -6.41 -11.86
N MET A 352 3.47 -5.40 -12.62
CA MET A 352 3.10 -4.07 -12.12
C MET A 352 4.21 -3.43 -11.23
N PRO A 353 5.39 -3.10 -11.78
CA PRO A 353 6.53 -2.60 -11.02
C PRO A 353 6.29 -1.24 -10.36
N GLU A 354 7.12 -0.91 -9.36
CA GLU A 354 7.04 0.34 -8.60
C GLU A 354 7.73 1.53 -9.30
N ILE A 355 7.34 1.77 -10.55
CA ILE A 355 7.90 2.79 -11.44
C ILE A 355 6.93 3.95 -11.75
N GLY A 356 5.77 3.99 -11.10
CA GLY A 356 4.78 5.05 -11.26
C GLY A 356 5.18 6.40 -10.65
N ASN A 357 6.22 6.44 -9.81
CA ASN A 357 6.87 7.69 -9.43
C ASN A 357 7.84 8.13 -10.52
N LEU A 358 7.28 8.55 -11.67
CA LEU A 358 8.04 8.96 -12.85
C LEU A 358 9.05 10.05 -12.47
N PRO A 359 10.30 9.97 -12.95
CA PRO A 359 11.32 10.97 -12.68
C PRO A 359 10.94 12.30 -13.32
N ILE A 360 10.97 13.38 -12.53
CA ILE A 360 10.82 14.73 -13.07
C ILE A 360 12.00 15.00 -14.03
N PRO A 361 11.77 15.55 -15.24
CA PRO A 361 12.83 15.88 -16.18
C PRO A 361 13.91 16.76 -15.55
N ARG A 362 15.17 16.44 -15.85
CA ARG A 362 16.34 17.11 -15.26
C ARG A 362 16.35 18.62 -15.50
N LYS A 363 15.87 19.05 -16.67
CA LYS A 363 15.65 20.45 -17.03
C LYS A 363 14.76 21.18 -16.01
N LEU A 364 13.62 20.58 -15.65
CA LEU A 364 12.67 21.15 -14.71
C LEU A 364 13.20 21.11 -13.26
N LEU A 365 13.92 20.05 -12.89
CA LEU A 365 14.60 19.98 -11.59
C LEU A 365 15.59 21.13 -11.39
N ARG A 366 16.36 21.48 -12.42
CA ARG A 366 17.27 22.65 -12.39
C ARG A 366 16.55 23.99 -12.29
N GLN A 367 15.28 24.06 -12.69
CA GLN A 367 14.42 25.23 -12.55
C GLN A 367 13.70 25.28 -11.19
N GLY A 368 13.93 24.30 -10.31
CA GLY A 368 13.33 24.25 -8.98
C GLY A 368 12.01 23.49 -8.89
N VAL A 369 11.52 22.90 -9.99
CA VAL A 369 10.33 22.04 -9.96
C VAL A 369 10.63 20.79 -9.13
N ARG A 370 9.72 20.41 -8.23
CA ARG A 370 9.86 19.24 -7.36
C ARG A 370 8.62 18.33 -7.33
N ASP A 371 7.55 18.74 -7.97
CA ASP A 371 6.36 17.93 -8.17
C ASP A 371 5.69 18.27 -9.50
N MET A 372 5.03 17.28 -10.08
CA MET A 372 4.25 17.34 -11.31
C MET A 372 3.19 16.24 -11.25
N VAL A 373 2.07 16.42 -11.96
CA VAL A 373 1.08 15.35 -12.10
C VAL A 373 1.66 14.23 -12.97
N ARG A 374 1.64 13.00 -12.44
CA ARG A 374 2.20 11.80 -13.06
C ARG A 374 1.19 10.67 -13.04
N ILE A 375 0.98 10.00 -14.16
CA ILE A 375 -0.07 8.99 -14.34
C ILE A 375 0.53 7.70 -14.90
N SER A 376 0.16 6.57 -14.33
CA SER A 376 0.51 5.26 -14.88
C SER A 376 -0.45 4.15 -14.43
N ASP A 377 -0.47 3.07 -15.19
CA ASP A 377 -1.00 1.77 -14.76
C ASP A 377 -0.04 1.01 -13.83
N ALA A 378 1.07 1.63 -13.42
CA ALA A 378 2.07 1.08 -12.50
C ALA A 378 1.68 1.22 -11.02
N ARG A 379 2.58 0.73 -10.15
CA ARG A 379 2.56 1.04 -8.71
C ARG A 379 3.64 2.06 -8.37
N MET A 380 3.66 2.51 -7.13
CA MET A 380 4.82 3.18 -6.54
C MET A 380 5.16 2.53 -5.20
N SER A 381 6.38 2.77 -4.73
CA SER A 381 6.73 2.44 -3.35
C SER A 381 5.87 3.27 -2.40
N GLY A 382 5.35 2.68 -1.32
CA GLY A 382 4.59 3.42 -0.30
C GLY A 382 5.38 4.57 0.36
N THR A 383 6.70 4.59 0.15
CA THR A 383 7.65 5.61 0.61
C THR A 383 7.75 6.82 -0.32
N ALA A 384 7.11 6.79 -1.49
CA ALA A 384 7.13 7.87 -2.47
C ALA A 384 6.16 9.01 -2.11
N PHE A 385 6.36 10.16 -2.74
CA PHE A 385 5.59 11.39 -2.55
C PHE A 385 5.44 12.15 -3.87
N GLY A 386 4.54 13.13 -3.86
CA GLY A 386 4.15 13.97 -4.98
C GLY A 386 2.79 13.57 -5.56
N THR A 387 2.36 14.32 -6.58
CA THR A 387 1.03 14.22 -7.17
C THR A 387 0.98 13.11 -8.22
N ILE A 388 0.80 11.88 -7.77
CA ILE A 388 0.94 10.67 -8.59
C ILE A 388 -0.35 9.84 -8.58
N ILE A 389 -0.86 9.56 -9.76
CA ILE A 389 -2.00 8.68 -10.03
C ILE A 389 -1.47 7.32 -10.50
N LEU A 390 -1.94 6.28 -9.83
CA LEU A 390 -1.44 4.92 -9.98
C LEU A 390 -2.59 3.96 -10.24
N HIS A 391 -2.24 2.74 -10.65
CA HIS A 391 -3.19 1.63 -10.76
C HIS A 391 -4.33 1.96 -11.72
N VAL A 392 -4.07 2.80 -12.72
CA VAL A 392 -5.06 3.12 -13.75
C VAL A 392 -5.56 1.83 -14.37
N ALA A 393 -6.86 1.58 -14.19
CA ALA A 393 -7.53 0.36 -14.62
C ALA A 393 -8.68 0.68 -15.60
N PRO A 394 -8.87 -0.14 -16.65
CA PRO A 394 -7.98 -1.23 -17.09
C PRO A 394 -6.59 -0.73 -17.50
N GLU A 395 -5.57 -1.58 -17.35
CA GLU A 395 -4.22 -1.20 -17.78
C GLU A 395 -4.13 -0.99 -19.30
N SER A 396 -3.13 -0.23 -19.74
CA SER A 396 -2.96 0.09 -21.16
C SER A 396 -2.64 -1.14 -22.03
N ALA A 397 -1.87 -2.10 -21.51
CA ALA A 397 -1.47 -3.29 -22.27
C ALA A 397 -2.66 -4.15 -22.71
N ILE A 398 -3.75 -4.18 -21.94
CA ILE A 398 -4.97 -4.94 -22.29
C ILE A 398 -6.02 -4.08 -23.01
N GLY A 399 -5.73 -2.80 -23.26
CA GLY A 399 -6.59 -1.92 -24.06
C GLY A 399 -7.45 -0.96 -23.24
N GLY A 400 -7.08 -0.69 -21.99
CA GLY A 400 -7.69 0.39 -21.23
C GLY A 400 -7.45 1.77 -21.86
N PRO A 401 -8.26 2.80 -21.53
CA PRO A 401 -8.18 4.12 -22.15
C PRO A 401 -6.81 4.79 -22.09
N LEU A 402 -6.00 4.46 -21.06
CA LEU A 402 -4.61 4.92 -20.95
C LEU A 402 -3.78 4.60 -22.20
N ALA A 403 -4.05 3.49 -22.91
CA ALA A 403 -3.36 3.11 -24.15
C ALA A 403 -3.64 4.04 -25.35
N ALA A 404 -4.75 4.80 -25.29
CA ALA A 404 -5.14 5.72 -26.36
C ALA A 404 -4.50 7.12 -26.21
N VAL A 405 -3.91 7.41 -25.06
CA VAL A 405 -3.28 8.71 -24.78
C VAL A 405 -2.08 8.90 -25.70
N ARG A 406 -1.98 10.09 -26.31
CA ARG A 406 -0.86 10.53 -27.13
C ARG A 406 -0.29 11.83 -26.56
N THR A 407 1.01 12.03 -26.75
CA THR A 407 1.65 13.31 -26.39
C THR A 407 0.93 14.46 -27.08
N GLY A 408 0.56 15.50 -26.33
CA GLY A 408 -0.23 16.62 -26.82
C GLY A 408 -1.70 16.62 -26.39
N ASP A 409 -2.28 15.46 -26.03
CA ASP A 409 -3.66 15.40 -25.53
C ASP A 409 -3.78 16.15 -24.20
N ILE A 410 -4.97 16.64 -23.87
CA ILE A 410 -5.22 17.27 -22.57
C ILE A 410 -5.82 16.25 -21.60
N ILE A 411 -5.29 16.21 -20.38
CA ILE A 411 -5.83 15.43 -19.25
C ILE A 411 -6.25 16.40 -18.15
N GLU A 412 -7.38 16.10 -17.52
CA GLU A 412 -7.91 16.85 -16.37
C GLU A 412 -7.99 15.94 -15.14
N LEU A 413 -7.36 16.38 -14.05
CA LEU A 413 -7.43 15.80 -12.72
C LEU A 413 -8.22 16.74 -11.82
N ASP A 414 -9.23 16.22 -11.14
CA ASP A 414 -9.91 16.90 -10.04
C ASP A 414 -10.10 15.90 -8.89
N VAL A 415 -9.19 15.96 -7.91
CA VAL A 415 -9.21 15.05 -6.75
C VAL A 415 -10.46 15.28 -5.89
N GLU A 416 -10.90 16.52 -5.71
CA GLU A 416 -12.08 16.83 -4.91
C GLU A 416 -13.34 16.18 -5.53
N ALA A 417 -13.50 16.33 -6.84
CA ALA A 417 -14.58 15.72 -7.61
C ALA A 417 -14.38 14.22 -7.91
N ARG A 418 -13.23 13.63 -7.52
CA ARG A 418 -12.80 12.26 -7.84
C ARG A 418 -12.78 11.96 -9.35
N ARG A 419 -12.38 12.95 -10.16
CA ARG A 419 -12.36 12.87 -11.62
C ARG A 419 -10.96 12.77 -12.20
N LEU A 420 -10.83 11.91 -13.21
CA LEU A 420 -9.64 11.77 -14.04
C LEU A 420 -10.07 11.52 -15.49
N ASP A 421 -9.97 12.57 -16.31
CA ASP A 421 -10.53 12.59 -17.65
C ASP A 421 -9.48 12.85 -18.73
N LEU A 422 -9.60 12.10 -19.83
CA LEU A 422 -8.90 12.36 -21.08
C LEU A 422 -9.82 13.22 -21.95
N MET A 423 -9.39 14.44 -22.26
CA MET A 423 -10.17 15.42 -23.02
C MET A 423 -10.11 15.15 -24.53
N VAL A 424 -10.45 13.92 -24.91
CA VAL A 424 -10.50 13.42 -26.28
C VAL A 424 -11.87 12.78 -26.49
N GLU A 425 -12.48 13.03 -27.65
CA GLU A 425 -13.79 12.48 -27.97
C GLU A 425 -13.79 10.93 -27.92
N PRO A 426 -14.84 10.30 -27.35
CA PRO A 426 -14.90 8.84 -27.22
C PRO A 426 -14.68 8.07 -28.53
N ALA A 427 -15.14 8.63 -29.66
CA ALA A 427 -14.94 8.05 -30.99
C ALA A 427 -13.47 8.01 -31.40
N GLU A 428 -12.69 9.04 -31.05
CA GLU A 428 -11.25 9.08 -31.31
C GLU A 428 -10.51 8.10 -30.39
N ILE A 429 -10.89 8.01 -29.11
CA ILE A 429 -10.33 7.00 -28.18
C ILE A 429 -10.54 5.59 -28.76
N ALA A 430 -11.77 5.25 -29.16
CA ALA A 430 -12.10 3.96 -29.74
C ALA A 430 -11.29 3.66 -31.02
N ARG A 431 -11.14 4.65 -31.91
CA ARG A 431 -10.31 4.53 -33.13
C ARG A 431 -8.85 4.24 -32.78
N ARG A 432 -8.27 4.98 -31.84
CA ARG A 432 -6.87 4.79 -31.41
C ARG A 432 -6.64 3.41 -30.78
N LEU A 433 -7.59 2.92 -29.99
CA LEU A 433 -7.53 1.57 -29.41
C LEU A 433 -7.63 0.47 -30.47
N ALA A 434 -8.45 0.67 -31.51
CA ALA A 434 -8.55 -0.27 -32.63
C ALA A 434 -7.27 -0.32 -33.49
N GLU A 435 -6.55 0.79 -33.60
CA GLU A 435 -5.29 0.91 -34.33
C GLU A 435 -4.06 0.46 -33.52
N ARG A 436 -4.22 0.13 -32.23
CA ARG A 436 -3.09 -0.17 -31.36
C ARG A 436 -2.37 -1.47 -31.78
N VAL A 437 -1.05 -1.43 -31.76
CA VAL A 437 -0.23 -2.62 -31.96
C VAL A 437 -0.09 -3.34 -30.61
N VAL A 438 -0.64 -4.55 -30.52
CA VAL A 438 -0.50 -5.39 -29.34
C VAL A 438 0.84 -6.13 -29.42
N ALA A 439 1.72 -5.90 -28.44
CA ALA A 439 2.99 -6.62 -28.35
C ALA A 439 2.74 -8.12 -28.11
N PRO A 440 3.55 -9.02 -28.69
CA PRO A 440 3.43 -10.44 -28.38
C PRO A 440 3.78 -10.69 -26.90
N PRO A 441 3.20 -11.73 -26.26
CA PRO A 441 3.48 -12.04 -24.87
C PRO A 441 4.99 -12.23 -24.62
N PRO A 442 5.57 -11.61 -23.57
CA PRO A 442 7.00 -11.66 -23.31
C PRO A 442 7.48 -13.06 -22.90
N PHE A 443 6.57 -13.91 -22.41
CA PHE A 443 6.87 -15.25 -21.91
C PHE A 443 6.10 -16.33 -22.68
N ARG A 444 6.82 -17.36 -23.15
CA ARG A 444 6.24 -18.52 -23.85
C ARG A 444 6.09 -19.77 -22.97
N ARG A 445 6.70 -19.78 -21.77
CA ARG A 445 6.66 -20.89 -20.79
C ARG A 445 7.00 -20.39 -19.38
N GLY A 446 6.75 -21.23 -18.37
CA GLY A 446 7.14 -20.99 -16.98
C GLY A 446 6.22 -20.00 -16.26
N TYR A 447 6.63 -19.55 -15.07
CA TYR A 447 5.82 -18.67 -14.22
C TYR A 447 5.39 -17.38 -14.91
N GLY A 448 6.26 -16.76 -15.73
CA GLY A 448 5.90 -15.53 -16.45
C GLY A 448 4.73 -15.72 -17.42
N LYS A 449 4.60 -16.91 -18.05
CA LYS A 449 3.44 -17.24 -18.88
C LYS A 449 2.19 -17.39 -18.02
N LEU A 450 2.26 -18.20 -16.97
CA LEU A 450 1.17 -18.39 -16.00
C LEU A 450 0.68 -17.05 -15.46
N PHE A 451 1.61 -16.17 -15.09
CA PHE A 451 1.29 -14.86 -14.54
C PHE A 451 0.50 -14.02 -15.53
N VAL A 452 1.01 -13.83 -16.75
CA VAL A 452 0.35 -12.99 -17.76
C VAL A 452 -1.01 -13.53 -18.19
N GLU A 453 -1.18 -14.85 -18.22
CA GLU A 453 -2.45 -15.48 -18.62
C GLU A 453 -3.55 -15.40 -17.55
N HIS A 454 -3.18 -15.34 -16.26
CA HIS A 454 -4.13 -15.49 -15.15
C HIS A 454 -4.19 -14.31 -14.17
N VAL A 455 -3.27 -13.34 -14.28
CA VAL A 455 -3.27 -12.18 -13.39
C VAL A 455 -4.49 -11.29 -13.65
N MET A 456 -5.19 -10.94 -12.57
CA MET A 456 -6.29 -9.99 -12.59
C MET A 456 -5.79 -8.55 -12.56
N GLN A 457 -6.70 -7.58 -12.70
CA GLN A 457 -6.35 -6.17 -12.68
C GLN A 457 -6.17 -5.63 -11.26
N ALA A 458 -5.60 -4.43 -11.14
CA ALA A 458 -5.32 -3.81 -9.85
C ALA A 458 -6.54 -3.63 -8.93
N PRO A 459 -7.75 -3.26 -9.43
CA PRO A 459 -8.96 -3.22 -8.60
C PRO A 459 -9.33 -4.57 -7.97
N ASP A 460 -8.95 -5.67 -8.63
CA ASP A 460 -9.19 -7.05 -8.16
C ASP A 460 -7.98 -7.62 -7.40
N GLY A 461 -7.01 -6.77 -7.04
CA GLY A 461 -5.87 -7.14 -6.22
C GLY A 461 -4.70 -7.82 -6.93
N CYS A 462 -4.71 -7.87 -8.27
CA CYS A 462 -3.68 -8.55 -9.06
C CYS A 462 -3.42 -10.01 -8.62
N ASP A 463 -4.44 -10.72 -8.12
CA ASP A 463 -4.34 -12.15 -7.82
C ASP A 463 -4.46 -12.98 -9.12
N PHE A 464 -4.32 -14.30 -8.99
CA PHE A 464 -4.67 -15.21 -10.07
C PHE A 464 -6.15 -15.60 -10.01
N ASP A 465 -6.81 -15.54 -11.16
CA ASP A 465 -8.22 -15.90 -11.31
C ASP A 465 -8.57 -17.29 -10.73
N PHE A 466 -7.69 -18.28 -10.94
CA PHE A 466 -7.86 -19.66 -10.48
C PHE A 466 -7.50 -19.88 -9.00
N LEU A 467 -7.02 -18.85 -8.28
CA LEU A 467 -6.69 -18.91 -6.85
C LEU A 467 -7.68 -18.14 -5.97
N LEU A 468 -8.72 -17.53 -6.56
CA LEU A 468 -9.78 -16.89 -5.79
C LEU A 468 -10.54 -17.93 -4.95
N GLY A 469 -10.99 -17.50 -3.78
CA GLY A 469 -11.88 -18.31 -2.95
C GLY A 469 -13.27 -18.40 -3.57
N ASP A 470 -13.82 -19.60 -3.61
CA ASP A 470 -15.20 -19.82 -4.05
C ASP A 470 -16.17 -19.61 -2.86
N PRO A 471 -17.07 -18.61 -2.92
CA PRO A 471 -18.03 -18.34 -1.85
C PRO A 471 -19.05 -19.48 -1.64
N ASP A 472 -19.25 -20.34 -2.65
CA ASP A 472 -20.13 -21.51 -2.57
C ASP A 472 -19.38 -22.78 -2.14
N ASP A 473 -18.04 -22.74 -2.09
CA ASP A 473 -17.22 -23.85 -1.64
C ASP A 473 -17.12 -23.84 -0.10
N ALA A 474 -18.26 -24.13 0.54
CA ALA A 474 -18.36 -24.46 1.96
C ALA A 474 -17.57 -25.75 2.33
N ILE A 475 -16.79 -26.32 1.41
CA ILE A 475 -16.24 -27.67 1.44
C ILE A 475 -14.71 -27.64 1.24
N SER A 476 -13.99 -27.10 2.21
CA SER A 476 -12.59 -27.54 2.46
C SER A 476 -12.37 -27.96 3.91
N ALA A 477 -13.05 -27.30 4.87
CA ALA A 477 -13.05 -27.76 6.26
C ALA A 477 -13.71 -29.14 6.44
N ALA A 478 -14.70 -29.50 5.62
CA ALA A 478 -15.39 -30.81 5.67
C ALA A 478 -14.70 -31.92 4.86
N ARG A 479 -13.80 -31.58 3.90
CA ARG A 479 -13.05 -32.58 3.11
C ARG A 479 -11.83 -33.14 3.83
N MET A 480 -11.41 -32.52 4.93
CA MET A 480 -10.37 -33.03 5.83
C MET A 480 -10.96 -33.44 7.18
N GLY A 481 -11.92 -34.37 7.15
CA GLY A 481 -12.16 -35.23 8.29
C GLY A 481 -10.85 -35.92 8.67
N ARG A 482 -10.03 -35.27 9.49
CA ARG A 482 -8.86 -35.84 10.16
C ARG A 482 -9.37 -36.73 11.29
N ASP A 483 -10.01 -37.82 10.90
CA ASP A 483 -10.17 -39.01 11.73
C ASP A 483 -8.91 -39.89 11.57
N LEU A 484 -7.74 -39.29 11.80
CA LEU A 484 -6.45 -39.99 11.88
C LEU A 484 -6.07 -40.29 13.34
N ARG A 485 -7.08 -40.46 14.21
CA ARG A 485 -6.93 -41.16 15.48
C ARG A 485 -7.36 -42.62 15.32
N THR A 486 -6.65 -43.34 14.47
CA THR A 486 -6.47 -44.81 14.55
C THR A 486 -5.04 -45.14 14.19
#